data_AF-A0A0Q0CEM9-F1
#
_entry.id   AF-A0A0Q0CEM9-F1
#
_cell.length_a   1.000
_cell.length_b   1.000
_cell.length_c   1.000
_cell.angle_alpha   90.00
_cell.angle_beta   90.00
_cell.angle_gamma   90.00
#
_symmetry.space_group_name_H-M   'P 1'
#
loop_
_entity.id
_entity.type
_entity.pdbx_description
1 polymer ?
#
loop_
_entity_poly.entity_id
_entity_poly.type
_entity_poly.pdbx_seq_one_letter_code
_entity_poly.pdbx_strand_id
1 'polypeptide(L)'
;MFILGLVVYVLGGIGLYYVTGHLRATGEIMDAMYAWIFLDAGVQISVYQFTCFGWSTVCHACWSTFFSRRGVVWVESISFSNVICLFFRMLGYLFFCLFILGIVGVGVAKRPFSDFHQFFSILIPCLLLGGWVWSARDILIAVSGGKK
;
A
#
# COMPACT_ATOMS: atom_id res chain seq x y z
N MET A 1 -15.77 -11.09 -9.59
CA MET A 1 -14.71 -11.21 -8.55
C MET A 1 -14.09 -9.86 -8.18
N PHE A 2 -13.74 -8.98 -9.13
CA PHE A 2 -13.21 -7.64 -8.81
C PHE A 2 -14.14 -6.81 -7.91
N ILE A 3 -15.44 -6.74 -8.23
CA ILE A 3 -16.45 -6.04 -7.41
C ILE A 3 -16.49 -6.58 -5.98
N LEU A 4 -16.47 -7.90 -5.82
CA LEU A 4 -16.43 -8.54 -4.49
C LEU A 4 -15.15 -8.14 -3.73
N GLY A 5 -14.00 -8.09 -4.41
CA GLY A 5 -12.74 -7.59 -3.85
C GLY A 5 -12.87 -6.14 -3.36
N LEU A 6 -13.48 -5.26 -4.15
CA LEU A 6 -13.74 -3.87 -3.75
C LEU A 6 -14.68 -3.77 -2.54
N VAL A 7 -15.74 -4.59 -2.48
CA VAL A 7 -16.64 -4.64 -1.32
C VAL A 7 -15.88 -5.08 -0.07
N VAL A 8 -15.07 -6.15 -0.16
CA VAL A 8 -14.23 -6.60 0.95
C VAL A 8 -13.23 -5.52 1.37
N TYR A 9 -12.61 -4.84 0.41
CA TYR A 9 -11.67 -3.75 0.67
C TYR A 9 -12.33 -2.62 1.46
N VAL A 10 -13.49 -2.15 1.01
CA VAL A 10 -14.21 -1.04 1.65
C VAL A 10 -14.74 -1.45 3.02
N LEU A 11 -15.46 -2.58 3.11
CA LEU A 11 -16.04 -3.03 4.38
C LEU A 11 -14.96 -3.40 5.41
N GLY A 12 -13.89 -4.07 4.99
CA GLY A 12 -12.75 -4.37 5.85
C GLY A 12 -12.03 -3.11 6.31
N GLY A 13 -11.85 -2.13 5.43
CA GLY A 13 -11.29 -0.82 5.79
C GLY A 13 -12.16 -0.08 6.81
N ILE A 14 -13.48 -0.05 6.61
CA ILE A 14 -14.43 0.52 7.59
C ILE A 14 -14.35 -0.23 8.92
N GLY A 15 -14.24 -1.55 8.91
CA GLY A 15 -14.02 -2.34 10.13
C GLY A 15 -12.73 -1.95 10.85
N LEU A 16 -11.64 -1.74 10.10
CA LEU A 16 -10.34 -1.35 10.65
C LEU A 16 -10.35 0.03 11.31
N TYR A 17 -11.21 0.96 10.86
CA TYR A 17 -11.36 2.26 11.51
C TYR A 17 -11.63 2.12 13.02
N TYR A 18 -12.46 1.16 13.44
CA TYR A 18 -12.81 0.97 14.85
C TYR A 18 -11.68 0.39 15.71
N VAL A 19 -10.63 -0.15 15.10
CA VAL A 19 -9.46 -0.72 15.80
C VAL A 19 -8.17 0.06 15.56
N THR A 20 -8.20 1.07 14.68
CA THR A 20 -7.04 1.88 14.30
C THR A 20 -6.40 2.61 15.49
N GLY A 21 -7.18 2.92 16.53
CA GLY A 21 -6.69 3.55 17.76
C GLY A 21 -5.62 2.73 18.50
N HIS A 22 -5.53 1.42 18.26
CA HIS A 22 -4.47 0.57 18.82
C HIS A 22 -3.10 0.75 18.15
N LEU A 23 -3.05 1.44 17.00
CA LEU A 23 -1.83 1.61 16.20
C LEU A 23 -1.16 2.98 16.40
N ARG A 24 -1.45 3.66 17.52
CA ARG A 24 -0.92 4.99 17.83
C ARG A 24 0.61 5.07 17.74
N ALA A 25 1.31 4.10 18.31
CA ALA A 25 2.79 4.06 18.25
C ALA A 25 3.31 4.01 16.81
N THR A 26 2.61 3.30 15.92
CA THR A 26 2.98 3.25 14.51
C THR A 26 2.70 4.57 13.79
N GLY A 27 1.60 5.24 14.16
CA GLY A 27 1.32 6.60 13.69
C GLY A 27 2.39 7.60 14.11
N GLU A 28 2.89 7.53 15.34
CA GLU A 28 3.98 8.41 15.83
C GLU A 28 5.27 8.21 15.03
N ILE A 29 5.63 6.96 14.72
CA ILE A 29 6.79 6.64 13.89
C ILE A 29 6.61 7.19 12.47
N MET A 30 5.43 7.00 11.87
CA MET A 30 5.14 7.44 10.51
C MET A 30 5.09 8.97 10.41
N ASP A 31 4.52 9.65 11.40
CA ASP A 31 4.49 11.11 11.48
C ASP A 31 5.91 11.68 11.61
N ALA A 32 6.73 11.09 12.49
CA ALA A 32 8.13 11.47 12.63
C ALA A 32 8.91 11.27 11.32
N MET A 33 8.69 10.16 10.61
CA MET A 33 9.32 9.90 9.31
C MET A 33 8.94 10.98 8.27
N TYR A 34 7.66 11.38 8.22
CA TYR A 34 7.22 12.41 7.28
C TYR A 34 7.67 13.82 7.68
N ALA A 35 7.89 14.09 8.97
CA ALA A 35 8.43 15.37 9.44
C ALA A 35 9.81 15.68 8.84
N TRP A 36 10.65 14.66 8.60
CA TRP A 36 11.96 14.83 7.94
C TRP A 36 11.86 15.42 6.53
N ILE A 37 10.71 15.29 5.88
CA ILE A 37 10.45 15.79 4.53
C ILE A 37 9.28 16.79 4.47
N PHE A 38 8.90 17.35 5.63
CA PHE A 38 7.82 18.36 5.75
C PHE A 38 6.45 17.88 5.23
N LEU A 39 6.15 16.58 5.38
CA LEU A 39 4.86 15.98 5.03
C LEU A 39 4.12 15.44 6.26
N ASP A 40 4.52 15.82 7.47
CA ASP A 40 3.80 15.47 8.69
C ASP A 40 2.39 16.05 8.67
N ALA A 41 1.43 15.23 9.12
CA ALA A 41 0.01 15.55 9.09
C ALA A 41 -0.65 15.39 10.47
N GLY A 42 0.17 15.08 11.48
CA GLY A 42 -0.24 14.75 12.83
C GLY A 42 -0.45 13.25 13.01
N VAL A 43 -0.15 12.78 14.22
CA VAL A 43 -0.20 11.36 14.61
C VAL A 43 -1.48 10.65 14.18
N GLN A 44 -2.66 11.27 14.35
CA GLN A 44 -3.94 10.63 14.01
C GLN A 44 -4.06 10.33 12.51
N ILE A 45 -3.66 11.28 11.65
CA ILE A 45 -3.66 11.08 10.20
C ILE A 45 -2.62 10.03 9.82
N SER A 46 -1.46 10.05 10.47
CA SER A 46 -0.40 9.05 10.27
C SER A 46 -0.84 7.63 10.66
N VAL A 47 -1.64 7.48 11.72
CA VAL A 47 -2.31 6.21 12.07
C VAL A 47 -3.23 5.75 10.92
N TYR A 48 -4.03 6.66 10.35
CA TYR A 48 -4.93 6.34 9.24
C TYR A 48 -4.16 5.97 7.97
N GLN A 49 -3.11 6.71 7.63
CA GLN A 49 -2.23 6.41 6.50
C GLN A 49 -1.61 5.04 6.65
N PHE A 50 -1.03 4.72 7.81
CA PHE A 50 -0.43 3.42 8.06
C PHE A 50 -1.45 2.29 7.91
N THR A 51 -2.61 2.44 8.56
CA THR A 51 -3.67 1.42 8.57
C THR A 51 -4.23 1.18 7.17
N CYS A 52 -4.56 2.24 6.43
CA CYS A 52 -5.13 2.15 5.09
C CYS A 52 -4.12 1.61 4.08
N PHE A 53 -2.85 2.03 4.17
CA PHE A 53 -1.78 1.55 3.31
C PHE A 53 -1.46 0.07 3.57
N GLY A 54 -1.39 -0.32 4.84
CA GLY A 54 -1.21 -1.72 5.25
C GLY A 54 -2.37 -2.59 4.78
N TRP A 55 -3.62 -2.16 4.99
CA TRP A 55 -4.81 -2.86 4.52
C TRP A 55 -4.83 -3.03 3.00
N SER A 56 -4.49 -1.97 2.27
CA SER A 56 -4.39 -2.02 0.81
C SER A 56 -3.30 -2.97 0.33
N THR A 57 -2.15 -2.95 0.98
CA THR A 57 -1.05 -3.90 0.71
C THR A 57 -1.51 -5.34 0.90
N VAL A 58 -2.21 -5.66 1.99
CA VAL A 58 -2.77 -7.01 2.23
C VAL A 58 -3.79 -7.38 1.16
N CYS A 59 -4.73 -6.50 0.84
CA CYS A 59 -5.75 -6.76 -0.18
C CYS A 59 -5.11 -7.02 -1.55
N HIS A 60 -4.15 -6.20 -1.96
CA HIS A 60 -3.41 -6.39 -3.20
C HIS A 60 -2.59 -7.67 -3.20
N ALA A 61 -1.99 -8.06 -2.07
CA ALA A 61 -1.29 -9.33 -1.96
C ALA A 61 -2.26 -10.51 -2.18
N CYS A 62 -3.43 -10.50 -1.54
CA CYS A 62 -4.48 -11.49 -1.79
C CYS A 62 -4.97 -11.49 -3.24
N TRP A 63 -5.21 -10.32 -3.82
CA TRP A 63 -5.61 -10.22 -5.24
C TRP A 63 -4.54 -10.75 -6.17
N SER A 64 -3.26 -10.51 -5.85
CA SER A 64 -2.15 -11.02 -6.62
C SER A 64 -2.05 -12.55 -6.59
N THR A 65 -2.55 -13.21 -5.54
CA THR A 65 -2.61 -14.68 -5.48
C THR A 65 -3.84 -15.23 -6.19
N PHE A 66 -5.01 -14.59 -6.07
CA PHE A 66 -6.26 -15.08 -6.67
C PHE A 66 -6.44 -14.75 -8.16
N PHE A 67 -5.95 -13.59 -8.62
CA PHE A 67 -6.15 -13.11 -10.00
C PHE A 67 -4.93 -13.28 -10.91
N SER A 68 -3.78 -13.66 -10.35
CA SER A 68 -2.61 -13.99 -11.15
C SER A 68 -2.87 -15.24 -11.98
N ARG A 69 -3.02 -15.08 -13.30
CA ARG A 69 -2.79 -16.19 -14.23
C ARG A 69 -1.44 -16.81 -13.92
N ARG A 70 -1.32 -18.15 -13.94
CA ARG A 70 -0.03 -18.85 -13.89
C ARG A 70 0.84 -18.21 -14.96
N GLY A 71 1.93 -17.56 -14.56
CA GLY A 71 2.80 -16.85 -15.48
C GLY A 71 3.33 -17.87 -16.49
N VAL A 72 2.97 -17.70 -17.75
CA VAL A 72 3.73 -18.33 -18.84
C VAL A 72 5.13 -17.75 -18.70
N VAL A 73 6.12 -18.60 -18.47
CA VAL A 73 7.52 -18.18 -18.38
C VAL A 73 7.91 -17.77 -19.80
N TRP A 74 7.88 -16.47 -20.08
CA TRP A 74 8.20 -15.91 -21.41
C TRP A 74 9.72 -15.82 -21.68
N VAL A 75 10.56 -16.13 -20.69
CA VAL A 75 12.01 -15.99 -20.77
C VAL A 75 12.67 -17.28 -20.26
N GLU A 76 13.44 -17.95 -21.12
CA GLU A 76 14.11 -19.22 -20.83
C GLU A 76 15.09 -19.15 -19.64
N SER A 77 15.63 -17.96 -19.33
CA SER A 77 16.51 -17.74 -18.19
C SER A 77 16.36 -16.35 -17.58
N ILE A 78 16.23 -16.26 -16.26
CA ILE A 78 16.22 -15.00 -15.52
C ILE A 78 17.64 -14.70 -15.04
N SER A 79 18.26 -13.65 -15.55
CA SER A 79 19.58 -13.21 -15.10
C SER A 79 19.51 -12.48 -13.75
N PHE A 80 20.62 -12.47 -13.01
CA PHE A 80 20.72 -11.70 -11.77
C PHE A 80 20.49 -10.20 -11.97
N SER A 81 20.91 -9.66 -13.12
CA SER A 81 20.66 -8.27 -13.50
C SER A 81 19.17 -7.95 -13.60
N ASN A 82 18.36 -8.87 -14.14
CA ASN A 82 16.90 -8.70 -14.20
C ASN A 82 16.29 -8.63 -12.80
N VAL A 83 16.75 -9.46 -11.87
CA VAL A 83 16.28 -9.45 -10.47
C VAL A 83 16.62 -8.11 -9.80
N ILE A 84 17.84 -7.60 -10.00
CA ILE A 84 18.24 -6.28 -9.48
C ILE A 84 17.36 -5.17 -10.06
N CYS A 85 17.12 -5.18 -11.37
CA CYS A 85 16.27 -4.20 -12.04
C CYS A 85 14.84 -4.20 -11.45
N LEU A 86 14.25 -5.39 -11.30
CA LEU A 86 12.93 -5.54 -10.70
C LEU A 86 12.91 -5.04 -9.24
N PHE A 87 13.97 -5.31 -8.47
CA PHE A 87 14.12 -4.82 -7.09
C PHE A 87 14.08 -3.30 -7.01
N PHE A 88 14.92 -2.60 -7.78
CA PHE A 88 14.91 -1.14 -7.79
C PHE A 88 13.61 -0.56 -8.32
N ARG A 89 12.97 -1.21 -9.31
CA ARG A 89 11.64 -0.81 -9.80
C ARG A 89 10.58 -0.88 -8.69
N MET A 90 10.57 -1.95 -7.90
CA MET A 90 9.65 -2.09 -6.77
C MET A 90 9.93 -1.05 -5.69
N LEU A 91 11.19 -0.81 -5.34
CA LEU A 91 11.55 0.24 -4.38
C LEU A 91 11.11 1.62 -4.87
N GLY A 92 11.29 1.92 -6.16
CA GLY A 92 10.80 3.15 -6.76
C GLY A 92 9.29 3.29 -6.63
N TYR A 93 8.52 2.25 -6.96
CA TYR A 93 7.06 2.28 -6.78
C TYR A 93 6.64 2.43 -5.33
N LEU A 94 7.27 1.71 -4.40
CA LEU A 94 6.98 1.84 -2.97
C LEU A 94 7.28 3.26 -2.48
N PHE A 95 8.42 3.83 -2.87
CA PHE A 95 8.78 5.21 -2.54
C PHE A 95 7.73 6.21 -3.06
N PHE A 96 7.33 6.11 -4.34
CA PHE A 96 6.28 6.96 -4.88
C PHE A 96 4.94 6.79 -4.15
N CYS A 97 4.60 5.55 -3.76
CA CYS A 97 3.38 5.29 -2.99
C CYS A 97 3.42 5.98 -1.62
N LEU A 98 4.54 5.87 -0.90
CA LEU A 98 4.73 6.53 0.39
C LEU A 98 4.75 8.06 0.26
N PHE A 99 5.33 8.59 -0.82
CA PHE A 99 5.34 10.03 -1.08
C PHE A 99 3.93 10.57 -1.38
N ILE A 100 3.18 9.90 -2.26
CA ILE A 100 1.78 10.25 -2.55
C ILE A 100 0.93 10.15 -1.28
N LEU A 101 1.13 9.10 -0.48
CA LEU A 101 0.43 8.93 0.79
C LEU A 101 0.66 10.11 1.74
N GLY A 102 1.90 10.59 1.85
CA GLY A 102 2.24 11.79 2.63
C GLY A 102 1.49 13.03 2.15
N ILE A 103 1.51 13.29 0.84
CA ILE A 103 0.77 14.41 0.23
C ILE A 103 -0.73 14.31 0.51
N VAL A 104 -1.32 13.12 0.36
CA VAL A 104 -2.73 12.88 0.66
C VAL A 104 -3.04 13.18 2.13
N GLY A 105 -2.18 12.75 3.06
CA GLY A 105 -2.34 13.02 4.49
C GLY A 105 -2.36 14.52 4.80
N VAL A 106 -1.38 15.28 4.30
CA VAL A 106 -1.35 16.74 4.44
C VAL A 106 -2.59 17.39 3.82
N GLY A 107 -3.03 16.90 2.66
CA GLY A 107 -4.24 17.37 1.99
C GLY A 107 -5.50 17.15 2.81
N VAL A 108 -5.64 15.97 3.43
CA VAL A 108 -6.78 15.60 4.28
C VAL A 108 -6.77 16.38 5.59
N ALA A 109 -5.60 16.54 6.23
CA ALA A 109 -5.45 17.25 7.50
C ALA A 109 -5.90 18.73 7.42
N LYS A 110 -5.79 19.34 6.24
CA LYS A 110 -6.19 20.73 5.99
C LYS A 110 -7.68 20.92 5.71
N ARG A 111 -8.46 19.85 5.62
CA ARG A 111 -9.89 19.90 5.30
C ARG A 111 -10.73 19.75 6.57
N PRO A 112 -11.88 20.45 6.67
CA PRO A 112 -12.79 20.35 7.81
C PRO A 112 -13.65 19.07 7.73
N PHE A 113 -13.00 17.92 7.50
CA PHE A 113 -13.66 16.63 7.47
C PHE A 113 -13.89 16.12 8.89
N SER A 114 -14.98 15.39 9.10
CA SER A 114 -15.12 14.61 10.32
C SER A 114 -14.05 13.51 10.37
N ASP A 115 -13.77 13.01 11.56
CA ASP A 115 -12.72 12.01 11.80
C ASP A 115 -12.84 10.76 10.89
N PHE A 116 -14.04 10.19 10.78
CA PHE A 116 -14.31 9.09 9.85
C PHE A 116 -14.10 9.49 8.37
N HIS A 117 -14.51 10.69 7.97
CA HIS A 117 -14.30 11.15 6.60
C HIS A 117 -12.81 11.33 6.28
N GLN A 118 -11.99 11.72 7.26
CA GLN A 118 -10.53 11.77 7.09
C GLN A 118 -9.97 10.37 6.82
N PHE A 119 -10.34 9.38 7.65
CA PHE A 119 -9.95 7.98 7.43
C PHE A 119 -10.38 7.48 6.06
N PHE A 120 -11.65 7.68 5.68
CA PHE A 120 -12.18 7.19 4.42
C PHE A 120 -11.56 7.88 3.20
N SER A 121 -11.23 9.17 3.31
CA SER A 121 -10.54 9.94 2.27
C SER A 121 -9.10 9.47 2.04
N ILE A 122 -8.49 8.79 3.02
CA ILE A 122 -7.18 8.15 2.90
C ILE A 122 -7.33 6.71 2.37
N LEU A 123 -8.37 6.00 2.82
CA LEU A 123 -8.66 4.64 2.37
C LEU A 123 -8.82 4.56 0.84
N ILE A 124 -9.62 5.44 0.23
CA ILE A 124 -9.86 5.42 -1.22
C ILE A 124 -8.56 5.48 -2.05
N PRO A 125 -7.68 6.48 -1.89
CA PRO A 125 -6.43 6.53 -2.67
C PRO A 125 -5.49 5.38 -2.32
N CYS A 126 -5.47 4.91 -1.07
CA CYS A 126 -4.66 3.75 -0.68
C CYS A 126 -4.95 2.51 -1.52
N LEU A 127 -6.17 2.32 -2.04
CA LEU A 127 -6.49 1.26 -3.00
C LEU A 127 -5.53 1.26 -4.19
N LEU A 128 -5.22 2.42 -4.77
CA LEU A 128 -4.28 2.51 -5.89
C LEU A 128 -2.84 2.30 -5.42
N LEU A 129 -2.50 2.85 -4.25
CA LEU A 129 -1.14 2.77 -3.69
C LEU A 129 -0.73 1.34 -3.34
N GLY A 130 -1.67 0.47 -2.98
CA GLY A 130 -1.44 -0.98 -2.81
C GLY A 130 -0.92 -1.67 -4.07
N GLY A 131 -1.03 -1.02 -5.23
CA GLY A 131 -0.51 -1.48 -6.51
C GLY A 131 0.99 -1.82 -6.52
N TRP A 132 1.79 -1.26 -5.61
CA TRP A 132 3.22 -1.57 -5.49
C TRP A 132 3.49 -3.07 -5.31
N VAL A 133 2.56 -3.79 -4.67
CA VAL A 133 2.64 -5.24 -4.42
C VAL A 133 2.74 -6.05 -5.71
N TRP A 134 2.16 -5.58 -6.82
CA TRP A 134 2.29 -6.27 -8.11
C TRP A 134 3.74 -6.30 -8.59
N SER A 135 4.52 -5.24 -8.32
CA SER A 135 5.96 -5.23 -8.62
C SER A 135 6.76 -6.10 -7.65
N ALA A 136 6.36 -6.16 -6.37
CA ALA A 136 6.96 -7.10 -5.42
C ALA A 136 6.73 -8.56 -5.84
N ARG A 137 5.53 -8.89 -6.33
CA ARG A 137 5.22 -10.20 -6.90
C ARG A 137 6.13 -10.55 -8.07
N ASP A 138 6.38 -9.63 -8.99
CA ASP A 138 7.25 -9.89 -10.15
C ASP A 138 8.68 -10.27 -9.70
N ILE A 139 9.21 -9.60 -8.67
CA ILE A 139 10.51 -9.98 -8.06
C ILE A 139 10.44 -11.37 -7.46
N LEU A 140 9.40 -11.67 -6.67
CA LEU A 140 9.27 -12.97 -6.01
C LEU A 140 9.21 -14.11 -7.05
N ILE A 141 8.50 -13.91 -8.15
CA ILE A 141 8.46 -14.86 -9.27
C ILE A 141 9.86 -15.01 -9.87
N ALA A 142 10.57 -13.91 -10.11
CA ALA A 142 11.90 -13.94 -10.68
C ALA A 142 12.92 -14.67 -9.80
N VAL A 143 12.91 -14.42 -8.49
CA VAL A 143 13.79 -15.08 -7.50
C VAL A 143 13.43 -16.56 -7.33
N SER A 144 12.15 -16.92 -7.43
CA SER A 144 11.70 -18.32 -7.37
C SER A 144 12.10 -19.15 -8.60
N GLY A 145 12.77 -18.56 -9.59
CA GLY A 145 13.27 -19.25 -10.79
C GLY A 145 12.16 -19.77 -11.70
N GLY A 146 10.96 -19.18 -11.64
CA GLY A 146 9.80 -19.65 -12.41
C GLY A 146 9.27 -21.03 -12.03
N LYS A 147 9.74 -21.66 -10.94
CA LYS A 147 9.21 -22.94 -10.46
C LYS A 147 7.88 -22.72 -9.75
N LYS A 148 6.80 -22.70 -10.53
CA LYS A 148 5.44 -23.00 -10.07
C LYS A 148 4.85 -24.12 -10.90
#